data_AF-A0A9W4XIZ7-F1
#
_entry.id   AF-A0A9W4XIZ7-F1
#
_cell.length_a   1.000
_cell.length_b   1.000
_cell.length_c   1.000
_cell.angle_alpha   90.00
_cell.angle_beta   90.00
_cell.angle_gamma   90.00
#
_symmetry.space_group_name_H-M   'P 1'
#
loop_
_entity.id
_entity.type
_entity.pdbx_description
1 polymer ?
#
loop_
_entity_poly.entity_id
_entity_poly.type
_entity_poly.pdbx_seq_one_letter_code
_entity_poly.pdbx_strand_id
1 'polypeptide(L)'
;MKSFSQKKCKFFTMITNDLCVEMTQRHIQNRYGNLRNAAKVVAAKRGWSMVTFKNWLYGKNAPRMQDLITLMADCPELEKEIMDMVKETRKCLQQL
;
A
#
# COMPACT_ATOMS: atom_id res chain seq x y z
N MET A 1 -5.23 -2.19 35.95
CA MET A 1 -4.39 -1.84 34.78
C MET A 1 -4.84 -2.66 33.57
N LYS A 2 -5.72 -2.13 32.69
CA LYS A 2 -6.19 -2.82 31.47
C LYS A 2 -6.28 -1.89 30.24
N SER A 3 -5.87 -0.61 30.33
CA SER A 3 -6.16 0.38 29.28
C SER A 3 -5.08 0.55 28.20
N PHE A 4 -3.93 -0.11 28.32
CA PHE A 4 -2.85 0.00 27.32
C PHE A 4 -3.04 -0.95 26.11
N SER A 5 -3.70 -2.10 26.31
CA SER A 5 -3.94 -3.10 25.25
C SER A 5 -5.06 -2.67 24.28
N GLN A 6 -6.08 -1.97 24.77
CA GLN A 6 -7.23 -1.53 23.96
C GLN A 6 -6.89 -0.43 22.94
N LYS A 7 -5.85 0.38 23.18
CA LYS A 7 -5.48 1.47 22.26
C LYS A 7 -4.81 0.97 20.97
N LYS A 8 -4.11 -0.18 21.00
CA LYS A 8 -3.44 -0.74 19.81
C LYS A 8 -4.40 -1.48 18.88
N CYS A 9 -5.38 -2.20 19.43
CA CYS A 9 -6.36 -2.95 18.63
C CYS A 9 -7.34 -2.07 17.84
N LYS A 10 -7.49 -0.77 18.19
CA LYS A 10 -8.24 0.20 17.36
C LYS A 10 -7.61 0.45 15.99
N PHE A 11 -6.35 0.09 15.78
CA PHE A 11 -5.70 0.23 14.47
C PHE A 11 -6.24 -0.77 13.45
N PHE A 12 -6.72 -1.95 13.90
CA PHE A 12 -7.37 -2.94 13.03
C PHE A 12 -8.62 -2.38 12.35
N THR A 13 -9.38 -1.54 13.05
CA THR A 13 -10.53 -0.80 12.49
C THR A 13 -10.14 0.41 11.64
N MET A 14 -8.85 0.71 11.47
CA MET A 14 -8.36 1.91 10.75
C MET A 14 -7.62 1.61 9.43
N ILE A 15 -7.31 0.35 9.10
CA ILE A 15 -6.79 0.04 7.76
C ILE A 15 -7.97 0.06 6.77
N THR A 16 -8.14 1.20 6.11
CA THR A 16 -9.14 1.42 5.06
C THR A 16 -8.49 1.34 3.68
N ASN A 17 -9.32 1.14 2.65
CA ASN A 17 -8.84 1.24 1.26
C ASN A 17 -8.22 2.63 0.97
N ASP A 18 -8.81 3.70 1.52
CA ASP A 18 -8.31 5.06 1.34
C ASP A 18 -6.90 5.22 1.93
N LEU A 19 -6.67 4.70 3.14
CA LEU A 19 -5.33 4.70 3.74
C LEU A 19 -4.32 3.95 2.86
N CYS A 20 -4.69 2.77 2.37
CA CYS A 20 -3.84 1.97 1.49
C CYS A 20 -3.54 2.71 0.18
N VAL A 21 -4.52 3.42 -0.38
CA VAL A 21 -4.37 4.24 -1.58
C VAL A 21 -3.42 5.41 -1.34
N GLU A 22 -3.64 6.19 -0.29
CA GLU A 22 -2.79 7.34 0.07
C GLU A 22 -1.34 6.93 0.31
N MET A 23 -1.14 5.84 1.06
CA MET A 23 0.18 5.28 1.35
C MET A 23 0.89 4.82 0.07
N THR A 24 0.17 4.11 -0.81
CA THR A 24 0.71 3.71 -2.12
C THR A 24 1.07 4.93 -2.98
N GLN A 25 0.17 5.91 -3.10
CA GLN A 25 0.42 7.14 -3.86
C GLN A 25 1.64 7.90 -3.34
N ARG A 26 1.76 8.05 -2.01
CA ARG A 26 2.88 8.74 -1.37
C ARG A 26 4.22 8.08 -1.71
N HIS A 27 4.33 6.76 -1.59
CA HIS A 27 5.57 6.05 -1.92
C HIS A 27 5.93 6.14 -3.40
N ILE A 28 4.93 6.01 -4.28
CA ILE A 28 5.14 6.14 -5.72
C ILE A 28 5.54 7.57 -6.10
N GLN A 29 4.94 8.58 -5.46
CA GLN A 29 5.33 9.98 -5.67
C GLN A 29 6.75 10.27 -5.20
N ASN A 30 7.10 9.81 -4.00
CA ASN A 30 8.43 10.04 -3.42
C ASN A 30 9.54 9.42 -4.28
N ARG A 31 9.29 8.24 -4.84
CA ARG A 31 10.29 7.49 -5.59
C ARG A 31 10.42 7.91 -7.06
N TYR A 32 9.31 8.28 -7.70
CA TYR A 32 9.25 8.52 -9.15
C TYR A 32 8.82 9.94 -9.54
N GLY A 33 8.64 10.84 -8.57
CA GLY A 33 8.23 12.23 -8.78
C GLY A 33 6.72 12.40 -8.88
N ASN A 34 6.26 13.49 -9.50
CA ASN A 34 4.81 13.80 -9.58
C ASN A 34 3.99 12.58 -10.04
N LEU A 35 2.88 12.30 -9.36
CA LEU A 35 2.04 11.11 -9.55
C LEU A 35 1.70 10.80 -11.01
N ARG A 36 1.40 11.81 -11.83
CA ARG A 36 1.07 11.60 -13.25
C ARG A 36 2.28 11.08 -14.04
N ASN A 37 3.47 11.61 -13.77
CA ASN A 37 4.71 11.21 -14.42
C ASN A 37 5.22 9.88 -13.85
N ALA A 38 5.15 9.71 -12.53
CA ALA A 38 5.42 8.45 -11.84
C ALA A 38 4.61 7.30 -12.43
N ALA A 39 3.30 7.49 -12.63
CA ALA A 39 2.44 6.48 -13.23
C ALA A 39 2.85 6.08 -14.65
N LYS A 40 3.29 7.05 -15.47
CA LYS A 40 3.81 6.78 -16.82
C LYS A 40 5.11 6.00 -16.78
N VAL A 41 6.06 6.44 -15.94
CA VAL A 41 7.39 5.84 -15.81
C VAL A 41 7.30 4.40 -15.35
N VAL A 42 6.57 4.15 -14.26
CA VAL A 42 6.43 2.80 -13.69
C VAL A 42 5.69 1.87 -14.66
N ALA A 43 4.58 2.34 -15.25
CA ALA A 43 3.83 1.53 -16.20
C ALA A 43 4.69 1.13 -17.42
N ALA A 44 5.44 2.07 -18.00
CA ALA A 44 6.34 1.79 -19.11
C ALA A 44 7.46 0.81 -18.72
N LYS A 45 8.11 1.02 -17.56
CA LYS A 45 9.19 0.16 -17.06
C LYS A 45 8.75 -1.28 -16.83
N ARG A 46 7.49 -1.48 -16.43
CA ARG A 46 6.94 -2.79 -16.05
C ARG A 46 6.05 -3.43 -17.12
N GLY A 47 5.88 -2.78 -18.27
CA GLY A 47 5.02 -3.28 -19.35
C GLY A 47 3.53 -3.26 -18.99
N TRP A 48 3.12 -2.42 -18.04
CA TRP A 48 1.73 -2.28 -17.64
C TRP A 48 1.03 -1.20 -18.48
N SER A 49 -0.29 -1.35 -18.62
CA SER A 49 -1.11 -0.24 -19.11
C SER A 49 -1.09 0.91 -18.10
N MET A 50 -0.83 2.12 -18.59
CA MET A 50 -0.88 3.35 -17.79
C MET A 50 -2.26 3.54 -17.12
N VAL A 51 -3.34 3.17 -17.80
CA VAL A 51 -4.71 3.27 -17.26
C VAL A 51 -4.89 2.31 -16.10
N THR A 52 -4.44 1.07 -16.26
CA THR A 52 -4.51 0.05 -15.21
C THR A 52 -3.73 0.47 -13.98
N PHE A 53 -2.48 0.93 -14.15
CA PHE A 53 -1.66 1.37 -13.02
C PHE A 53 -2.26 2.58 -12.32
N LYS A 54 -2.82 3.55 -13.07
CA LYS A 54 -3.57 4.66 -12.47
C LYS A 54 -4.77 4.17 -11.66
N ASN A 55 -5.55 3.23 -12.18
CA ASN A 55 -6.71 2.73 -11.46
C ASN A 55 -6.32 2.07 -10.12
N TRP A 56 -5.16 1.41 -10.04
CA TRP A 56 -4.60 0.93 -8.77
C TRP A 56 -4.26 2.09 -7.84
N LEU A 57 -3.56 3.11 -8.35
CA LEU A 57 -3.19 4.29 -7.57
C LEU A 57 -4.40 5.08 -7.06
N TYR A 58 -5.57 4.98 -7.70
CA TYR A 58 -6.80 5.64 -7.26
C TYR A 58 -7.78 4.67 -6.57
N GLY A 59 -7.36 3.45 -6.23
CA GLY A 59 -8.18 2.48 -5.51
C GLY A 59 -9.39 1.94 -6.27
N LYS A 60 -9.45 2.12 -7.60
CA LYS A 60 -10.59 1.68 -8.42
C LYS A 60 -10.59 0.17 -8.65
N ASN A 61 -9.41 -0.44 -8.72
CA ASN A 61 -9.23 -1.87 -8.83
C ASN A 61 -7.95 -2.30 -8.09
N ALA A 62 -7.90 -3.56 -7.70
CA ALA A 62 -6.70 -4.13 -7.11
C ALA A 62 -5.71 -4.59 -8.19
N PRO A 63 -4.39 -4.53 -7.94
CA PRO A 63 -3.40 -5.22 -8.76
C PRO A 63 -3.59 -6.74 -8.68
N ARG A 64 -3.22 -7.45 -9.75
CA ARG A 64 -3.06 -8.91 -9.67
C ARG A 64 -1.89 -9.23 -8.76
N MET A 65 -1.87 -10.42 -8.17
CA MET A 65 -0.84 -10.81 -7.21
C MET A 65 0.59 -10.65 -7.74
N GLN A 66 0.84 -11.05 -8.99
CA GLN A 66 2.15 -10.89 -9.64
C GLN A 66 2.57 -9.42 -9.77
N ASP A 67 1.61 -8.54 -10.07
CA ASP A 67 1.86 -7.13 -10.31
C ASP A 67 2.10 -6.41 -8.97
N LEU A 68 1.38 -6.84 -7.91
CA LEU A 68 1.61 -6.38 -6.54
C LEU A 68 3.00 -6.78 -6.04
N ILE A 69 3.42 -8.03 -6.22
CA ILE A 69 4.76 -8.50 -5.85
C ILE A 69 5.82 -7.67 -6.59
N THR A 70 5.65 -7.48 -7.89
CA THR A 70 6.56 -6.68 -8.72
C THR A 70 6.64 -5.23 -8.23
N LEU A 71 5.50 -4.63 -7.86
CA LEU A 71 5.44 -3.25 -7.36
C LEU A 71 6.18 -3.11 -6.02
N MET A 72 5.97 -4.03 -5.09
CA MET A 72 6.66 -4.04 -3.79
C MET A 72 8.17 -4.25 -3.95
N ALA A 73 8.59 -5.14 -4.85
CA ALA A 73 10.01 -5.34 -5.16
C ALA A 73 10.65 -4.10 -5.82
N ASP A 74 9.91 -3.36 -6.65
CA ASP A 74 10.39 -2.11 -7.26
C ASP A 74 10.40 -0.93 -6.28
N CYS A 75 9.58 -0.97 -5.23
CA CYS A 75 9.44 0.05 -4.20
C CYS A 75 9.58 -0.56 -2.79
N PRO A 76 10.79 -0.87 -2.33
CA PRO A 76 11.02 -1.52 -1.03
C PRO A 76 10.47 -0.74 0.17
N GLU A 77 10.31 0.58 0.06
CA GLU A 77 9.72 1.42 1.10
C GLU A 77 8.22 1.13 1.27
N LEU A 78 7.52 0.89 0.16
CA LEU A 78 6.11 0.47 0.15
C LEU A 78 5.97 -0.95 0.71
N GLU A 79 6.85 -1.87 0.30
CA GLU A 79 6.90 -3.23 0.85
C GLU A 79 7.03 -3.20 2.38
N LYS A 80 8.01 -2.44 2.88
CA LYS A 80 8.26 -2.33 4.32
C LYS A 80 7.04 -1.84 5.08
N GLU A 81 6.39 -0.77 4.61
CA GLU A 81 5.22 -0.21 5.28
C GLU A 81 4.01 -1.17 5.25
N ILE A 82 3.78 -1.85 4.13
CA ILE A 82 2.76 -2.91 4.04
C ILE A 82 3.06 -4.04 5.02
N MET A 83 4.30 -4.51 5.08
CA MET A 83 4.70 -5.59 5.98
C MET A 83 4.57 -5.19 7.45
N ASP A 84 4.88 -3.94 7.80
CA ASP A 84 4.70 -3.45 9.16
C ASP A 84 3.21 -3.35 9.53
N MET A 85 2.36 -2.87 8.61
CA MET A 85 0.90 -2.94 8.80
C MET A 85 0.42 -4.38 9.00
N VAL A 86 0.87 -5.34 8.16
CA VAL A 86 0.51 -6.76 8.30
C VAL A 86 0.93 -7.31 9.67
N LYS A 87 2.13 -6.98 10.16
CA LYS A 87 2.59 -7.38 11.50
C LYS A 87 1.69 -6.82 12.60
N GLU A 88 1.33 -5.54 12.51
CA GLU A 88 0.44 -4.92 13.50
C GLU A 88 -0.98 -5.49 13.43
N THR A 89 -1.53 -5.72 12.23
CA THR A 89 -2.81 -6.41 12.03
C THR A 89 -2.79 -7.80 12.64
N ARG A 90 -1.71 -8.57 12.45
CA ARG A 90 -1.56 -9.91 13.02
C ARG A 90 -1.57 -9.89 14.54
N LYS A 91 -0.87 -8.94 15.17
CA LYS A 91 -0.88 -8.77 16.64
C LYS A 91 -2.28 -8.46 17.15
N CYS A 92 -3.05 -7.66 16.42
CA CYS A 92 -4.43 -7.34 16.77
C CYS A 92 -5.34 -8.57 16.68
N LEU A 93 -5.27 -9.32 15.58
CA LEU A 93 -6.09 -10.52 15.36
C LEU A 93 -5.81 -11.63 16.38
N GLN A 94 -4.58 -11.76 16.86
CA GLN A 94 -4.20 -12.74 17.89
C GLN A 94 -4.66 -12.36 19.31
N GLN A 95 -5.13 -11.12 19.52
CA GLN A 95 -5.66 -10.62 20.79
C GLN A 95 -7.20 -10.66 20.86
N LEU A 96 -7.85 -11.05 19.75
CA LEU A 96 -9.30 -11.33 19.68
C LEU A 96 -9.57 -12.78 20.10
#